data_AF-A0A534N2U9-F1
#
_entry.id   AF-A0A534N2U9-F1
#
_cell.length_a   1.000
_cell.length_b   1.000
_cell.length_c   1.000
_cell.angle_alpha   90.00
_cell.angle_beta   90.00
_cell.angle_gamma   90.00
#
_symmetry.space_group_name_H-M   'P 1'
#
loop_
_entity.id
_entity.type
_entity.pdbx_description
1 polymer ?
#
loop_
_entity_poly.entity_id
_entity_poly.type
_entity_poly.pdbx_seq_one_letter_code
_entity_poly.pdbx_strand_id
1 'polypeptide(L)'
;KPWQTPERRGGNGEKRNGNGKRAQIQDLLKEGDEVLVQAVKDPIGTKGARITCHISLPGRHLVFMPTVDHVGISRRIENEKERRRLRDLVDRYRPPGTGFIVRTVAENEPSEKLTADIKFLLGLWNEVGKKRESMKAPACVHPDLDLILRSVRDLFSDEVEKLVIDDRAEFERVQAFVEQAAPELKGRIELYGGEEPIFDEYGIEQELIRAQNRKVWLKSGGYIIIDQT
;
A
#
# COMPACT_ATOMS: atom_id res chain seq x y z
N LYS A 1 -5.46 15.15 33.88
CA LYS A 1 -4.08 15.33 33.35
C LYS A 1 -4.15 15.18 31.83
N PRO A 2 -3.88 16.23 31.03
CA PRO A 2 -4.04 16.13 29.59
C PRO A 2 -2.87 15.32 28.98
N TRP A 3 -3.27 14.49 28.03
CA TRP A 3 -2.45 13.56 27.27
C TRP A 3 -1.31 14.28 26.53
N GLN A 4 -0.07 13.88 26.80
CA GLN A 4 1.10 14.27 26.01
C GLN A 4 1.27 13.30 24.84
N THR A 5 1.14 13.83 23.63
CA THR A 5 1.45 13.11 22.38
C THR A 5 2.94 12.80 22.34
N PRO A 6 3.38 11.56 22.06
CA PRO A 6 4.81 11.28 21.93
C PRO A 6 5.35 11.89 20.64
N GLU A 7 6.41 12.68 20.77
CA GLU A 7 7.17 13.27 19.66
C GLU A 7 7.55 12.17 18.64
N ARG A 8 7.01 12.30 17.42
CA ARG A 8 7.51 11.56 16.26
C ARG A 8 8.90 12.11 15.93
N ARG A 9 9.96 11.46 16.43
CA ARG A 9 11.32 11.57 15.85
C ARG A 9 11.32 10.92 14.46
N GLY A 10 10.80 11.65 13.48
CA GLY A 10 11.15 11.48 12.07
C GLY A 10 12.15 12.56 11.72
N GLY A 11 13.37 12.16 11.37
CA GLY A 11 14.42 13.09 10.93
C GLY A 11 13.95 13.82 9.67
N ASN A 12 13.54 15.06 9.86
CA ASN A 12 13.13 15.95 8.78
C ASN A 12 14.42 16.37 8.04
N GLY A 13 14.58 15.97 6.78
CA GLY A 13 15.60 16.52 5.88
C GLY A 13 15.25 17.96 5.52
N GLU A 14 15.32 18.87 6.48
CA GLU A 14 15.05 20.29 6.26
C GLU A 14 16.22 20.93 5.52
N LYS A 15 15.96 21.35 4.28
CA LYS A 15 16.88 22.23 3.54
C LYS A 15 16.97 23.55 4.31
N ARG A 16 18.08 23.72 5.03
CA ARG A 16 18.46 24.98 5.68
C ARG A 16 19.11 25.88 4.64
N ASN A 17 18.75 27.16 4.61
CA ASN A 17 19.53 28.17 3.88
C ASN A 17 20.94 28.27 4.52
N GLY A 18 21.94 28.81 3.81
CA GLY A 18 23.31 29.05 4.30
C GLY A 18 23.42 29.82 5.62
N ASN A 19 22.30 30.34 6.15
CA ASN A 19 22.18 31.01 7.45
C ASN A 19 21.46 30.19 8.54
N GLY A 20 21.25 28.87 8.35
CA GLY A 20 20.67 27.98 9.36
C GLY A 20 19.17 28.15 9.65
N LYS A 21 18.49 29.09 8.97
CA LYS A 21 17.03 29.27 9.03
C LYS A 21 16.30 28.33 8.06
N ARG A 22 15.09 27.90 8.43
CA ARG A 22 14.15 27.18 7.55
C ARG A 22 13.92 28.02 6.29
N ALA A 23 14.09 27.42 5.12
CA ALA A 23 13.80 28.07 3.84
C ALA A 23 12.33 28.50 3.78
N GLN A 24 12.06 29.70 3.23
CA GLN A 24 10.68 30.15 3.04
C GLN A 24 10.14 29.55 1.73
N ILE A 25 8.81 29.37 1.62
CA ILE A 25 8.22 28.68 0.47
C ILE A 25 8.47 29.41 -0.86
N GLN A 26 8.50 30.75 -0.83
CA GLN A 26 8.80 31.60 -1.96
C GLN A 26 10.23 31.41 -2.52
N ASP A 27 11.14 30.86 -1.72
CA ASP A 27 12.51 30.54 -2.15
C ASP A 27 12.58 29.14 -2.82
N LEU A 28 11.53 28.33 -2.67
CA LEU A 28 11.51 26.92 -3.05
C LEU A 28 10.64 26.63 -4.28
N LEU A 29 9.59 27.42 -4.53
CA LEU A 29 8.63 27.21 -5.61
C LEU A 29 8.20 28.54 -6.24
N LYS A 30 7.95 28.49 -7.56
CA LYS A 30 7.39 29.59 -8.35
C LYS A 30 6.08 29.15 -9.02
N GLU A 31 5.24 30.12 -9.34
CA GLU A 31 4.06 29.85 -10.18
C GLU A 31 4.50 29.30 -11.54
N GLY A 32 3.82 28.24 -11.97
CA GLY A 32 4.14 27.51 -13.21
C GLY A 32 5.10 26.33 -13.02
N ASP A 33 5.72 26.15 -11.84
CA ASP A 33 6.56 24.97 -11.58
C ASP A 33 5.73 23.68 -11.60
N GLU A 34 6.18 22.70 -12.38
CA GLU A 34 5.58 21.36 -12.38
C GLU A 34 6.18 20.52 -11.23
N VAL A 35 5.31 20.06 -10.33
CA VAL A 35 5.72 19.32 -9.13
C VAL A 35 5.01 17.97 -9.10
N LEU A 36 5.78 16.89 -8.92
CA LEU A 36 5.22 15.57 -8.65
C LEU A 36 4.69 15.52 -7.22
N VAL A 37 3.40 15.20 -7.09
CA VAL A 37 2.71 15.16 -5.80
C VAL A 37 1.90 13.88 -5.66
N GLN A 38 1.71 13.43 -4.42
CA GLN A 38 0.82 12.33 -4.05
C GLN A 38 -0.31 12.86 -3.19
N ALA A 39 -1.55 12.49 -3.50
CA ALA A 39 -2.70 12.72 -2.63
C ALA A 39 -2.62 11.82 -1.40
N VAL A 40 -2.72 12.40 -0.21
CA VAL A 40 -2.64 11.68 1.08
C VAL A 40 -3.93 11.75 1.89
N LYS A 41 -4.81 12.72 1.59
CA LYS A 41 -6.17 12.77 2.13
C LYS A 41 -7.12 13.30 1.08
N ASP A 42 -8.30 12.68 1.04
CA ASP A 42 -9.43 13.14 0.26
C ASP A 42 -9.83 14.58 0.64
N PRO A 43 -10.47 15.32 -0.28
CA PRO A 43 -11.01 16.64 0.01
C PRO A 43 -12.03 16.57 1.16
N ILE A 44 -12.06 17.62 1.98
CA ILE A 44 -12.98 17.73 3.12
C ILE A 44 -13.76 19.03 2.99
N GLY A 45 -15.05 18.92 2.65
CA GLY A 45 -15.91 20.08 2.40
C GLY A 45 -15.38 20.90 1.22
N THR A 46 -15.07 22.17 1.47
CA THR A 46 -14.50 23.08 0.46
C THR A 46 -12.97 23.03 0.39
N LYS A 47 -12.30 22.27 1.28
CA LYS A 47 -10.84 22.11 1.25
C LYS A 47 -10.47 21.02 0.26
N GLY A 48 -9.63 21.38 -0.72
CA GLY A 48 -9.05 20.42 -1.66
C GLY A 48 -8.26 19.31 -0.97
N ALA A 49 -7.88 18.30 -1.75
CA ALA A 49 -7.10 17.16 -1.27
C ALA A 49 -5.78 17.63 -0.63
N ARG A 50 -5.34 16.92 0.42
CA ARG A 50 -4.01 17.14 0.99
C ARG A 50 -3.00 16.39 0.13
N ILE A 51 -1.94 17.08 -0.26
CA ILE A 51 -0.87 16.52 -1.10
C ILE A 51 0.49 16.56 -0.40
N THR A 52 1.43 15.76 -0.88
CA THR A 52 2.83 15.70 -0.43
C THR A 52 3.76 15.49 -1.62
N CYS A 53 4.98 16.05 -1.57
CA CYS A 53 6.06 15.71 -2.50
C CYS A 53 6.88 14.49 -2.03
N HIS A 54 6.64 14.01 -0.80
CA HIS A 54 7.23 12.77 -0.29
C HIS A 54 6.41 11.59 -0.79
N ILE A 55 6.84 10.99 -1.90
CA ILE A 55 6.13 9.92 -2.57
C ILE A 55 6.33 8.61 -1.80
N SER A 56 5.27 7.81 -1.73
CA SER A 56 5.27 6.47 -1.14
C SER A 56 4.53 5.50 -2.05
N LEU A 57 5.16 4.37 -2.36
CA LEU A 57 4.62 3.29 -3.19
C LEU A 57 4.48 2.03 -2.33
N PRO A 58 3.25 1.63 -1.96
CA PRO A 58 3.03 0.49 -1.07
C PRO A 58 3.05 -0.84 -1.83
N GLY A 59 4.02 -1.68 -1.53
CA GLY A 59 4.06 -3.09 -1.88
C GLY A 59 3.41 -3.96 -0.79
N ARG A 60 3.55 -5.27 -0.92
CA ARG A 60 2.96 -6.22 0.04
C ARG A 60 3.71 -6.21 1.37
N HIS A 61 5.04 -6.34 1.32
CA HIS A 61 5.92 -6.45 2.48
C HIS A 61 6.59 -5.11 2.79
N LEU A 62 6.79 -4.27 1.78
CA LEU A 62 7.55 -3.03 1.86
C LEU A 62 6.73 -1.84 1.37
N VAL A 63 7.09 -0.63 1.82
CA VAL A 63 6.65 0.62 1.22
C VAL A 63 7.88 1.36 0.74
N PHE A 64 7.99 1.60 -0.56
CA PHE A 64 9.11 2.33 -1.14
C PHE A 64 8.90 3.84 -1.05
N MET A 65 9.93 4.58 -0.67
CA MET A 65 9.94 6.03 -0.52
C MET A 65 11.07 6.62 -1.38
N PRO A 66 10.85 6.86 -2.68
CA PRO A 66 11.92 7.30 -3.59
C PRO A 66 12.48 8.70 -3.27
N THR A 67 11.73 9.51 -2.53
CA THR A 67 12.08 10.91 -2.22
C THR A 67 12.56 11.11 -0.77
N VAL A 68 12.76 10.03 -0.01
CA VAL A 68 13.15 10.08 1.40
C VAL A 68 14.23 9.03 1.65
N ASP A 69 15.42 9.44 2.09
CA ASP A 69 16.49 8.51 2.49
C ASP A 69 16.26 8.01 3.92
N HIS A 70 15.44 6.96 4.06
CA HIS A 70 15.14 6.38 5.37
C HIS A 70 14.72 4.91 5.27
N VAL A 71 15.34 4.05 6.08
CA VAL A 71 14.87 2.67 6.30
C VAL A 71 14.18 2.55 7.66
N GLY A 72 12.87 2.35 7.62
CA GLY A 72 12.01 2.12 8.78
C GLY A 72 11.55 0.67 8.87
N ILE A 73 11.35 0.17 10.08
CA ILE A 73 10.78 -1.17 10.32
C ILE A 73 9.56 -1.00 11.22
N SER A 74 8.46 -1.67 10.87
CA SER A 74 7.22 -1.67 11.65
C SER A 74 7.50 -1.86 13.14
N ARG A 75 6.84 -1.07 13.98
CA ARG A 75 6.96 -1.16 15.44
C ARG A 75 6.34 -2.44 16.02
N ARG A 76 5.50 -3.12 15.25
CA ARG A 76 4.89 -4.40 15.63
C ARG A 76 5.87 -5.58 15.52
N ILE A 77 6.98 -5.41 14.80
CA ILE A 77 8.06 -6.41 14.73
C ILE A 77 8.98 -6.14 15.93
N GLU A 78 8.82 -6.91 16.99
CA GLU A 78 9.53 -6.72 18.27
C GLU A 78 10.89 -7.43 18.30
N ASN A 79 11.05 -8.49 17.50
CA ASN A 79 12.27 -9.28 17.51
C ASN A 79 13.47 -8.52 16.90
N GLU A 80 14.44 -8.12 17.73
CA GLU A 80 15.61 -7.34 17.30
C GLU A 80 16.54 -8.07 16.31
N LYS A 81 16.59 -9.41 16.34
CA LYS A 81 17.36 -10.16 15.33
C LYS A 81 16.70 -10.04 13.97
N GLU A 82 15.37 -10.17 13.93
CA GLU A 82 14.59 -10.06 12.71
C GLU A 82 14.60 -8.63 12.15
N ARG A 83 14.47 -7.62 13.02
CA ARG A 83 14.62 -6.22 12.62
C ARG A 83 15.96 -5.95 11.95
N ARG A 84 17.07 -6.46 12.50
CA ARG A 84 18.40 -6.33 11.86
C ARG A 84 18.45 -7.04 10.51
N ARG A 85 17.98 -8.29 10.43
CA ARG A 85 17.91 -9.05 9.15
C ARG A 85 17.18 -8.27 8.06
N LEU A 86 15.99 -7.77 8.38
CA LEU A 86 15.15 -7.00 7.45
C LEU A 86 15.81 -5.68 7.03
N ARG A 87 16.44 -4.97 7.97
CA ARG A 87 17.18 -3.74 7.69
C ARG A 87 18.35 -4.01 6.74
N ASP A 88 19.19 -4.99 7.07
CA ASP A 88 20.39 -5.33 6.30
C ASP A 88 20.02 -5.77 4.87
N LEU A 89 18.92 -6.50 4.72
CA LEU A 89 18.40 -6.90 3.42
C LEU A 89 17.98 -5.67 2.61
N VAL A 90 17.17 -4.78 3.18
CA VAL A 90 16.70 -3.56 2.49
C VAL A 90 17.87 -2.64 2.14
N ASP A 91 18.81 -2.43 3.07
CA ASP A 91 19.99 -1.57 2.85
C ASP A 91 20.90 -2.11 1.73
N ARG A 92 20.94 -3.44 1.52
CA ARG A 92 21.70 -4.05 0.43
C ARG A 92 21.13 -3.74 -0.96
N TYR A 93 19.81 -3.63 -1.08
CA TYR A 93 19.14 -3.52 -2.39
C TYR A 93 18.57 -2.12 -2.69
N ARG A 94 18.47 -1.24 -1.69
CA ARG A 94 17.92 0.10 -1.91
C ARG A 94 18.88 0.98 -2.72
N PRO A 95 18.39 1.76 -3.70
CA PRO A 95 19.18 2.80 -4.33
C PRO A 95 19.59 3.91 -3.34
N PRO A 96 20.76 4.56 -3.54
CA PRO A 96 21.18 5.70 -2.73
C PRO A 96 20.15 6.84 -2.73
N GLY A 97 19.94 7.49 -1.59
CA GLY A 97 18.99 8.61 -1.46
C GLY A 97 17.52 8.20 -1.41
N THR A 98 17.23 6.90 -1.43
CA THR A 98 15.86 6.35 -1.35
C THR A 98 15.65 5.57 -0.07
N GLY A 99 14.38 5.36 0.30
CA GLY A 99 14.00 4.75 1.56
C GLY A 99 12.96 3.67 1.40
N PHE A 100 12.79 2.88 2.46
CA PHE A 100 11.80 1.82 2.54
C PHE A 100 11.23 1.75 3.96
N ILE A 101 9.96 1.36 4.08
CA ILE A 101 9.34 0.98 5.34
C ILE A 101 8.97 -0.50 5.26
N VAL A 102 9.51 -1.31 6.16
CA VAL A 102 9.18 -2.73 6.29
C VAL A 102 7.86 -2.88 7.05
N ARG A 103 6.84 -3.48 6.42
CA ARG A 103 5.51 -3.74 6.98
C ARG A 103 5.55 -4.97 7.88
N THR A 104 4.56 -5.13 8.76
CA THR A 104 4.48 -6.28 9.69
C THR A 104 4.39 -7.62 8.95
N VAL A 105 3.74 -7.66 7.79
CA VAL A 105 3.60 -8.86 6.96
C VAL A 105 4.97 -9.39 6.46
N ALA A 106 6.03 -8.57 6.48
CA ALA A 106 7.37 -9.00 6.09
C ALA A 106 8.10 -9.81 7.19
N GLU A 107 7.55 -9.87 8.41
CA GLU A 107 8.16 -10.57 9.53
C GLU A 107 8.25 -12.07 9.24
N ASN A 108 9.45 -12.63 9.37
CA ASN A 108 9.77 -14.04 9.06
C ASN A 108 9.62 -14.44 7.58
N GLU A 109 9.28 -13.51 6.68
CA GLU A 109 9.23 -13.81 5.25
C GLU A 109 10.65 -14.03 4.69
N PRO A 110 10.81 -14.97 3.74
CA PRO A 110 12.08 -15.27 3.11
C PRO A 110 12.60 -14.05 2.32
N SER A 111 13.93 -13.93 2.26
CA SER A 111 14.61 -12.79 1.62
C SER A 111 14.22 -12.62 0.15
N GLU A 112 13.89 -13.72 -0.52
CA GLU A 112 13.47 -13.81 -1.92
C GLU A 112 12.20 -13.00 -2.16
N LYS A 113 11.19 -13.14 -1.30
CA LYS A 113 9.93 -12.38 -1.42
C LYS A 113 10.13 -10.89 -1.20
N LEU A 114 10.95 -10.51 -0.23
CA LEU A 114 11.27 -9.10 0.00
C LEU A 114 12.06 -8.52 -1.19
N THR A 115 12.99 -9.29 -1.75
CA THR A 115 13.76 -8.87 -2.92
C THR A 115 12.86 -8.72 -4.16
N ALA A 116 11.88 -9.61 -4.34
CA ALA A 116 10.88 -9.49 -5.39
C ALA A 116 10.04 -8.21 -5.21
N ASP A 117 9.57 -7.93 -3.98
CA ASP A 117 8.80 -6.72 -3.66
C ASP A 117 9.63 -5.44 -3.90
N ILE A 118 10.92 -5.43 -3.54
CA ILE A 118 11.83 -4.31 -3.88
C ILE A 118 11.90 -4.11 -5.39
N LYS A 119 12.14 -5.18 -6.17
CA LYS A 119 12.25 -5.09 -7.62
C LYS A 119 10.96 -4.57 -8.27
N PHE A 120 9.81 -5.07 -7.81
CA PHE A 120 8.50 -4.58 -8.24
C PHE A 120 8.35 -3.08 -7.98
N LEU A 121 8.63 -2.62 -6.76
CA LEU A 121 8.51 -1.20 -6.38
C LEU A 121 9.47 -0.28 -7.14
N LEU A 122 10.69 -0.74 -7.42
CA LEU A 122 11.65 -0.01 -8.25
C LEU A 122 11.19 0.06 -9.72
N GLY A 123 10.65 -1.04 -10.25
CA GLY A 123 10.04 -1.07 -11.58
C GLY A 123 8.90 -0.06 -11.70
N LEU A 124 7.99 -0.08 -10.72
CA LEU A 124 6.87 0.86 -10.65
C LEU A 124 7.35 2.32 -10.60
N TRP A 125 8.37 2.62 -9.80
CA TRP A 125 8.92 3.97 -9.75
C TRP A 125 9.53 4.43 -11.07
N ASN A 126 10.20 3.52 -11.80
CA ASN A 126 10.72 3.82 -13.13
C ASN A 126 9.59 4.13 -14.13
N GLU A 127 8.45 3.43 -14.04
CA GLU A 127 7.27 3.74 -14.86
C GLU A 127 6.68 5.12 -14.52
N VAL A 128 6.58 5.44 -13.22
CA VAL A 128 6.17 6.78 -12.77
C VAL A 128 7.08 7.86 -13.33
N GLY A 129 8.40 7.64 -13.30
CA GLY A 129 9.41 8.55 -13.88
C GLY A 129 9.21 8.77 -15.38
N LYS A 130 9.04 7.69 -16.15
CA LYS A 130 8.78 7.77 -17.59
C LYS A 130 7.49 8.54 -17.92
N LYS A 131 6.42 8.30 -17.16
CA LYS A 131 5.14 9.01 -17.34
C LYS A 131 5.27 10.49 -16.98
N ARG A 132 5.99 10.81 -15.90
CA ARG A 132 6.29 12.20 -15.52
C ARG A 132 7.01 12.97 -16.64
N GLU A 133 7.98 12.35 -17.32
CA GLU A 133 8.74 13.03 -18.39
C GLU A 133 7.95 13.19 -19.69
N SER A 134 7.00 12.30 -19.96
CA SER A 134 6.22 12.27 -21.21
C SER A 134 4.88 13.01 -21.14
N MET A 135 4.32 13.19 -19.94
CA MET A 135 3.03 13.85 -19.74
C MET A 135 3.21 15.30 -19.30
N LYS A 136 2.39 16.21 -19.83
CA LYS A 136 2.35 17.62 -19.40
C LYS A 136 1.39 17.81 -18.24
N ALA A 137 1.75 18.60 -17.23
CA ALA A 137 0.88 18.84 -16.08
C ALA A 137 -0.35 19.71 -16.44
N PRO A 138 -1.51 19.52 -15.77
CA PRO A 138 -1.81 18.50 -14.75
C PRO A 138 -2.13 17.14 -15.38
N ALA A 139 -1.51 16.08 -14.85
CA ALA A 139 -1.72 14.72 -15.33
C ALA A 139 -1.58 13.69 -14.19
N CYS A 140 -2.37 12.62 -14.25
CA CYS A 140 -2.22 11.47 -13.37
C CYS A 140 -1.13 10.55 -13.91
N VAL A 141 0.03 10.50 -13.25
CA VAL A 141 1.14 9.62 -13.65
C VAL A 141 0.98 8.20 -13.10
N HIS A 142 0.29 8.03 -11.97
CA HIS A 142 0.00 6.74 -11.38
C HIS A 142 -1.26 6.82 -10.51
N PRO A 143 -2.31 6.05 -10.82
CA PRO A 143 -3.48 5.94 -9.98
C PRO A 143 -3.16 5.09 -8.73
N ASP A 144 -3.81 5.39 -7.60
CA ASP A 144 -3.73 4.51 -6.42
C ASP A 144 -4.43 3.17 -6.70
N LEU A 145 -4.07 2.15 -5.92
CA LEU A 145 -4.74 0.86 -5.99
C LEU A 145 -6.17 1.01 -5.48
N ASP A 146 -7.11 0.64 -6.35
CA ASP A 146 -8.52 0.53 -5.98
C ASP A 146 -8.76 -0.64 -5.03
N LEU A 147 -10.03 -0.85 -4.63
CA LEU A 147 -10.38 -1.87 -3.65
C LEU A 147 -9.94 -3.28 -4.06
N ILE A 148 -10.06 -3.62 -5.35
CA ILE A 148 -9.76 -4.95 -5.86
C ILE A 148 -8.24 -5.18 -5.79
N LEU A 149 -7.44 -4.30 -6.40
CA LEU A 149 -5.98 -4.46 -6.41
C LEU A 149 -5.38 -4.32 -5.01
N ARG A 150 -5.97 -3.49 -4.14
CA ARG A 150 -5.59 -3.38 -2.73
C ARG A 150 -5.86 -4.66 -1.97
N SER A 151 -7.04 -5.27 -2.17
CA SER A 151 -7.39 -6.56 -1.58
C SER A 151 -6.44 -7.65 -2.07
N VAL A 152 -6.11 -7.67 -3.36
CA VAL A 152 -5.12 -8.60 -3.91
C VAL A 152 -3.75 -8.39 -3.24
N ARG A 153 -3.22 -7.17 -3.20
CA ARG A 153 -1.93 -6.87 -2.57
C ARG A 153 -1.87 -7.32 -1.10
N ASP A 154 -2.91 -7.02 -0.33
CA ASP A 154 -2.90 -7.22 1.12
C ASP A 154 -3.34 -8.64 1.53
N LEU A 155 -4.29 -9.26 0.83
CA LEU A 155 -4.91 -10.55 1.21
C LEU A 155 -4.45 -11.73 0.36
N PHE A 156 -4.11 -11.54 -0.92
CA PHE A 156 -3.73 -12.66 -1.79
C PHE A 156 -2.30 -13.10 -1.48
N SER A 157 -2.18 -14.29 -0.88
CA SER A 157 -0.94 -14.84 -0.34
C SER A 157 -0.82 -16.33 -0.68
N ASP A 158 0.30 -16.95 -0.28
CA ASP A 158 0.51 -18.39 -0.46
C ASP A 158 -0.52 -19.25 0.30
N GLU A 159 -1.21 -18.70 1.30
CA GLU A 159 -2.28 -19.38 2.04
C GLU A 159 -3.61 -19.40 1.27
N VAL A 160 -3.76 -18.54 0.27
CA VAL A 160 -4.97 -18.48 -0.56
C VAL A 160 -4.85 -19.53 -1.67
N GLU A 161 -5.71 -20.54 -1.62
CA GLU A 161 -5.73 -21.61 -2.62
C GLU A 161 -6.14 -21.09 -4.01
N LYS A 162 -7.17 -20.25 -4.06
CA LYS A 162 -7.78 -19.79 -5.31
C LYS A 162 -8.36 -18.38 -5.16
N LEU A 163 -8.11 -17.53 -6.16
CA LEU A 163 -8.74 -16.22 -6.33
C LEU A 163 -9.72 -16.30 -7.50
N VAL A 164 -11.01 -16.20 -7.20
CA VAL A 164 -12.08 -16.35 -8.18
C VAL A 164 -12.67 -14.98 -8.51
N ILE A 165 -12.74 -14.67 -9.80
CA ILE A 165 -13.26 -13.40 -10.32
C ILE A 165 -14.33 -13.72 -11.36
N ASP A 166 -15.50 -13.10 -11.30
CA ASP A 166 -16.62 -13.33 -12.22
C ASP A 166 -16.72 -12.29 -13.35
N ASP A 167 -15.94 -11.21 -13.29
CA ASP A 167 -15.79 -10.23 -14.36
C ASP A 167 -14.50 -10.44 -15.17
N ARG A 168 -14.63 -10.48 -16.52
CA ARG A 168 -13.50 -10.72 -17.43
C ARG A 168 -12.46 -9.59 -17.39
N ALA A 169 -12.91 -8.33 -17.37
CA ALA A 169 -12.00 -7.19 -17.41
C ALA A 169 -11.19 -7.10 -16.11
N GLU A 170 -11.84 -7.35 -14.97
CA GLU A 170 -11.19 -7.44 -13.67
C GLU A 170 -10.24 -8.63 -13.57
N PHE A 171 -10.62 -9.79 -14.11
CA PHE A 171 -9.72 -10.94 -14.18
C PHE A 171 -8.41 -10.61 -14.90
N GLU A 172 -8.48 -10.02 -16.09
CA GLU A 172 -7.29 -9.62 -16.86
C GLU A 172 -6.46 -8.57 -16.12
N ARG A 173 -7.12 -7.59 -15.50
CA ARG A 173 -6.48 -6.52 -14.75
C ARG A 173 -5.74 -7.04 -13.51
N VAL A 174 -6.37 -7.93 -12.75
CA VAL A 174 -5.76 -8.58 -11.59
C VAL A 174 -4.62 -9.50 -12.01
N GLN A 175 -4.79 -10.25 -13.09
CA GLN A 175 -3.75 -11.13 -13.61
C GLN A 175 -2.49 -10.34 -14.02
N ALA A 176 -2.66 -9.21 -14.72
CA ALA A 176 -1.55 -8.33 -15.09
C ALA A 176 -0.85 -7.72 -13.87
N PHE A 177 -1.60 -7.35 -12.83
CA PHE A 177 -1.04 -6.84 -11.58
C PHE A 177 -0.24 -7.91 -10.84
N VAL A 178 -0.81 -9.12 -10.68
CA VAL A 178 -0.15 -10.24 -9.99
C VAL A 178 1.08 -10.71 -10.75
N GLU A 179 1.06 -10.70 -12.08
CA GLU A 179 2.24 -11.02 -12.90
C GLU A 179 3.43 -10.11 -12.61
N GLN A 180 3.20 -8.86 -12.22
CA GLN A 180 4.26 -7.93 -11.86
C GLN A 180 4.64 -8.02 -10.37
N ALA A 181 3.65 -8.19 -9.49
CA ALA A 181 3.83 -8.08 -8.05
C ALA A 181 4.18 -9.41 -7.37
N ALA A 182 3.59 -10.52 -7.80
CA ALA A 182 3.73 -11.86 -7.23
C ALA A 182 3.47 -12.95 -8.30
N PRO A 183 4.37 -13.12 -9.30
CA PRO A 183 4.16 -14.02 -10.43
C PRO A 183 3.80 -15.47 -10.04
N GLU A 184 4.29 -15.93 -8.90
CA GLU A 184 4.03 -17.25 -8.33
C GLU A 184 2.55 -17.51 -8.00
N LEU A 185 1.77 -16.45 -7.74
CA LEU A 185 0.35 -16.55 -7.43
C LEU A 185 -0.54 -16.51 -8.67
N LYS A 186 0.01 -16.16 -9.85
CA LYS A 186 -0.76 -16.00 -11.10
C LYS A 186 -1.57 -17.24 -11.46
N GLY A 187 -1.03 -18.43 -11.21
CA GLY A 187 -1.68 -19.70 -11.53
C GLY A 187 -2.91 -20.03 -10.66
N ARG A 188 -3.17 -19.27 -9.61
CA ARG A 188 -4.30 -19.45 -8.69
C ARG A 188 -5.49 -18.54 -8.99
N ILE A 189 -5.37 -17.68 -10.01
CA ILE A 189 -6.42 -16.75 -10.42
C ILE A 189 -7.28 -17.46 -11.46
N GLU A 190 -8.58 -17.54 -11.21
CA GLU A 190 -9.53 -18.19 -12.09
C GLU A 190 -10.71 -17.27 -12.42
N LEU A 191 -11.11 -17.27 -13.69
CA LEU A 191 -12.36 -16.65 -14.10
C LEU A 191 -13.51 -17.62 -13.84
N TYR A 192 -14.48 -17.17 -13.05
CA TYR A 192 -15.74 -17.84 -12.86
C TYR A 192 -16.60 -17.74 -14.12
N GLY A 193 -17.17 -18.86 -14.55
CA GLY A 193 -18.05 -18.93 -15.71
C GLY A 193 -19.31 -19.77 -15.47
N GLY A 194 -19.66 -20.00 -14.20
CA GLY A 194 -20.90 -20.67 -13.84
C GLY A 194 -22.13 -19.79 -14.07
N GLU A 195 -23.31 -20.42 -14.12
CA GLU A 195 -24.59 -19.72 -14.29
C GLU A 195 -25.10 -19.10 -12.99
N GLU A 196 -24.79 -19.73 -11.85
CA GLU A 196 -25.15 -19.20 -10.53
C GLU A 196 -24.24 -18.04 -10.13
N PRO A 197 -24.71 -17.02 -9.38
CA PRO A 197 -23.84 -15.98 -8.88
C PRO A 197 -22.70 -16.55 -8.01
N ILE A 198 -21.50 -15.99 -8.14
CA ILE A 198 -20.29 -16.49 -7.48
C ILE A 198 -20.46 -16.67 -5.95
N PHE A 199 -21.20 -15.77 -5.28
CA PHE A 199 -21.41 -15.89 -3.83
C PHE A 199 -22.41 -16.97 -3.44
N ASP A 200 -23.35 -17.32 -4.32
CA ASP A 200 -24.29 -18.41 -4.09
C ASP A 200 -23.57 -19.76 -4.24
N GLU A 201 -22.79 -19.93 -5.33
CA GLU A 201 -21.98 -21.12 -5.59
C GLU A 201 -21.10 -21.49 -4.39
N TYR A 202 -20.44 -20.49 -3.79
CA TYR A 202 -19.55 -20.68 -2.64
C TYR A 202 -20.26 -20.58 -1.28
N GLY A 203 -21.59 -20.41 -1.25
CA GLY A 203 -22.39 -20.30 -0.02
C GLY A 203 -22.10 -19.06 0.84
N ILE A 204 -21.45 -18.05 0.26
CA ILE A 204 -21.07 -16.79 0.93
C ILE A 204 -22.30 -15.88 1.09
N GLU A 205 -23.25 -15.94 0.16
CA GLU A 205 -24.44 -15.06 0.17
C GLU A 205 -25.24 -15.20 1.49
N GLN A 206 -25.43 -16.44 1.96
CA GLN A 206 -26.13 -16.69 3.23
C GLN A 206 -25.37 -16.12 4.43
N GLU A 207 -24.05 -16.19 4.43
CA GLU A 207 -23.21 -15.65 5.50
C GLU A 207 -23.20 -14.11 5.47
N LEU A 208 -23.23 -13.49 4.28
CA LEU A 208 -23.37 -12.03 4.14
C LEU A 208 -24.69 -11.51 4.70
N ILE A 209 -25.80 -12.21 4.41
CA ILE A 209 -27.11 -11.86 4.98
C ILE A 209 -27.08 -12.03 6.51
N ARG A 210 -26.46 -13.09 7.03
CA ARG A 210 -26.28 -13.29 8.48
C ARG A 210 -25.45 -12.19 9.13
N ALA A 211 -24.38 -11.74 8.48
CA ALA A 211 -23.48 -10.70 8.98
C ALA A 211 -24.15 -9.32 9.08
N GLN A 212 -25.18 -9.05 8.28
CA GLN A 212 -25.96 -7.82 8.33
C GLN A 212 -27.00 -7.82 9.47
N ASN A 213 -27.28 -8.97 10.07
CA ASN A 213 -28.25 -9.06 11.15
C ASN A 213 -27.69 -8.47 12.45
N ARG A 214 -28.51 -7.65 13.12
CA ARG A 214 -28.25 -7.16 14.47
C ARG A 214 -28.00 -8.30 15.47
N LYS A 215 -28.66 -9.44 15.29
CA LYS A 215 -28.53 -10.63 16.14
C LYS A 215 -27.84 -11.76 15.36
N VAL A 216 -26.69 -12.20 15.86
CA VAL A 216 -25.91 -13.31 15.29
C VAL A 216 -25.98 -14.51 16.22
N TRP A 217 -26.48 -15.64 15.73
CA TRP A 217 -26.55 -16.89 16.50
C TRP A 217 -25.22 -17.65 16.47
N LEU A 218 -24.84 -18.21 17.61
CA LEU A 218 -23.64 -19.04 17.76
C LEU A 218 -23.98 -20.52 17.62
N LYS A 219 -23.00 -21.33 17.21
CA LYS A 219 -23.15 -22.79 17.04
C LYS A 219 -23.69 -23.50 18.30
N SER A 220 -23.39 -22.95 19.48
CA SER A 220 -23.82 -23.50 20.78
C SER A 220 -25.20 -23.00 21.25
N GLY A 221 -25.98 -22.33 20.41
CA GLY A 221 -27.34 -21.85 20.73
C GLY A 221 -27.43 -20.48 21.43
N GLY A 222 -26.29 -19.89 21.83
CA GLY A 222 -26.21 -18.50 22.27
C GLY A 222 -26.33 -17.49 21.12
N TYR A 223 -26.34 -16.20 21.42
CA TYR A 223 -26.34 -15.15 20.39
C TYR A 223 -25.58 -13.90 20.84
N ILE A 224 -25.14 -13.12 19.86
CA ILE A 224 -24.50 -11.81 20.02
C ILE A 224 -25.44 -10.75 19.42
N ILE A 225 -25.59 -9.61 20.10
CA ILE A 225 -26.26 -8.42 19.56
C ILE A 225 -25.20 -7.36 19.27
N ILE A 226 -25.20 -6.82 18.06
CA ILE A 226 -24.31 -5.76 17.62
C ILE A 226 -25.16 -4.52 17.38
N ASP A 227 -25.02 -3.53 18.25
CA ASP A 227 -25.67 -2.22 18.12
C ASP A 227 -24.64 -1.16 17.72
N GLN A 228 -24.97 -0.36 16.71
CA GLN A 228 -24.16 0.78 16.31
C GLN A 228 -24.60 2.00 17.13
N THR A 229 -23.67 2.56 17.90
CA THR A 229 -23.83 3.83 18.65
C THR A 229 -23.31 5.02 17.89
#